data_AF-A0A2T0BBS9-F1
#
_entry.id   AF-A0A2T0BBS9-F1
#
_cell.length_a   1.000
_cell.length_b   1.000
_cell.length_c   1.000
_cell.angle_alpha   90.00
_cell.angle_beta   90.00
_cell.angle_gamma   90.00
#
_symmetry.space_group_name_H-M   'P 1'
#
loop_
_entity.id
_entity.type
_entity.pdbx_description
1 polymer ?
#
loop_
_entity_poly.entity_id
_entity_poly.type
_entity_poly.pdbx_seq_one_letter_code
_entity_poly.pdbx_strand_id
1 'polypeptide(L)'
;MFVYGPFPNIEMEIPSRYQLIVADTNTITDQRKYSYLIMLFIYFFACFGLGCSMYSFSSLFINSAFWFLGYLIVMSFIIIPMHYFIHCLFYPVKIKSDECFIGFYKNLLTPFCYCKKELRRQRLIISSVVPFVVLTIIPLIAFINLDTNMCLYALICVNALLSSFDIYDAYVLIRKIPKGDKLIIKSNNTYYTILDTLDVADTLDGVDTLDVVNTLDIVDTLDVVDTLDVVDALDVKQ
;
A
#
# COMPACT_ATOMS: atom_id res chain seq x y z
N MET A 1 16.65 11.33 -11.58
CA MET A 1 15.35 11.59 -10.91
C MET A 1 14.16 11.58 -11.87
N PHE A 2 14.25 12.08 -13.12
CA PHE A 2 13.12 12.01 -14.07
C PHE A 2 13.28 10.87 -15.10
N VAL A 3 12.29 10.00 -15.25
CA VAL A 3 12.34 8.86 -16.19
C VAL A 3 11.27 9.02 -17.26
N TYR A 4 11.67 8.89 -18.52
CA TYR A 4 10.75 8.93 -19.65
C TYR A 4 10.60 7.51 -20.21
N GLY A 5 9.41 6.92 -20.09
CA GLY A 5 9.21 5.53 -20.49
C GLY A 5 8.01 4.86 -19.82
N PRO A 6 7.73 3.60 -20.15
CA PRO A 6 6.71 2.81 -19.46
C PRO A 6 7.06 2.63 -17.98
N PHE A 7 6.08 2.23 -17.18
CA PHE A 7 6.31 1.85 -15.79
C PHE A 7 7.44 0.81 -15.72
N PRO A 8 8.50 1.04 -14.92
CA PRO A 8 9.61 0.10 -14.81
C PRO A 8 9.13 -1.23 -14.24
N ASN A 9 9.50 -2.34 -14.88
CA ASN A 9 9.19 -3.69 -14.39
C ASN A 9 10.28 -4.13 -13.40
N ILE A 10 9.91 -4.18 -12.13
CA ILE A 10 10.85 -4.33 -11.02
C ILE A 10 11.31 -5.79 -10.85
N GLU A 11 10.58 -6.79 -11.36
CA GLU A 11 11.02 -8.19 -11.27
C GLU A 11 12.43 -8.42 -11.85
N MET A 12 12.85 -7.57 -12.79
CA MET A 12 14.18 -7.61 -13.41
C MET A 12 15.25 -6.75 -12.70
N GLU A 13 14.87 -5.90 -11.75
CA GLU A 13 15.79 -4.94 -11.08
C GLU A 13 15.93 -5.16 -9.55
N ILE A 14 15.12 -6.04 -8.94
CA ILE A 14 15.24 -6.33 -7.51
C ILE A 14 16.55 -7.10 -7.27
N PRO A 15 17.38 -6.70 -6.29
CA PRO A 15 18.60 -7.43 -5.96
C PRO A 15 18.28 -8.91 -5.72
N SER A 16 19.07 -9.81 -6.31
CA SER A 16 18.95 -11.28 -6.19
C SER A 16 19.04 -11.83 -4.75
N ARG A 17 19.18 -10.94 -3.76
CA ARG A 17 19.29 -11.24 -2.33
C ARG A 17 17.94 -11.47 -1.63
N TYR A 18 16.83 -11.05 -2.22
CA TYR A 18 15.52 -11.08 -1.56
C TYR A 18 14.61 -12.18 -2.08
N GLN A 19 13.96 -12.91 -1.18
CA GLN A 19 12.75 -13.69 -1.52
C GLN A 19 11.53 -12.79 -1.40
N LEU A 20 10.82 -12.61 -2.52
CA LEU A 20 9.64 -11.77 -2.61
C LEU A 20 8.39 -12.62 -2.50
N ILE A 21 7.49 -12.25 -1.58
CA ILE A 21 6.16 -12.82 -1.50
C ILE A 21 5.15 -11.75 -1.91
N VAL A 22 4.26 -12.11 -2.83
CA VAL A 22 3.11 -11.28 -3.19
C VAL A 22 2.26 -11.04 -1.95
N ALA A 23 2.15 -9.77 -1.54
CA ALA A 23 1.51 -9.36 -0.30
C ALA A 23 0.03 -9.03 -0.47
N ASP A 24 -0.45 -8.88 -1.70
CA ASP A 24 -1.85 -8.63 -1.99
C ASP A 24 -2.34 -9.40 -3.22
N THR A 25 -3.59 -9.84 -3.18
CA THR A 25 -4.20 -10.65 -4.26
C THR A 25 -5.06 -9.80 -5.21
N ASN A 26 -4.95 -8.47 -5.18
CA ASN A 26 -5.81 -7.64 -6.00
C ASN A 26 -5.39 -7.67 -7.46
N THR A 27 -6.38 -7.74 -8.33
CA THR A 27 -6.15 -7.52 -9.75
C THR A 27 -6.16 -6.02 -10.06
N ILE A 28 -5.52 -5.63 -11.17
CA ILE A 28 -5.60 -4.25 -11.71
C ILE A 28 -7.07 -3.83 -11.94
N THR A 29 -7.92 -4.79 -12.32
CA THR A 29 -9.36 -4.59 -12.47
C THR A 29 -10.06 -4.25 -11.17
N ASP A 30 -9.71 -4.92 -10.07
CA ASP A 30 -10.27 -4.62 -8.75
C ASP A 30 -9.86 -3.23 -8.29
N GLN A 31 -8.57 -2.90 -8.41
CA GLN A 31 -8.06 -1.58 -8.05
C GLN A 31 -8.82 -0.49 -8.81
N ARG A 32 -8.93 -0.60 -10.13
CA ARG A 32 -9.69 0.37 -10.94
C ARG A 32 -11.13 0.48 -10.43
N LYS A 33 -11.83 -0.64 -10.28
CA LYS A 33 -13.23 -0.67 -9.83
C LYS A 33 -13.41 0.07 -8.49
N TYR A 34 -12.60 -0.26 -7.49
CA TYR A 34 -12.74 0.35 -6.16
C TYR A 34 -12.27 1.81 -6.13
N SER A 35 -11.18 2.16 -6.83
CA SER A 35 -10.77 3.57 -6.99
C SER A 35 -11.87 4.39 -7.67
N TYR A 36 -12.54 3.85 -8.70
CA TYR A 36 -13.68 4.51 -9.34
C TYR A 36 -14.87 4.69 -8.38
N LEU A 37 -15.17 3.71 -7.53
CA LEU A 37 -16.23 3.83 -6.52
C LEU A 37 -15.89 4.90 -5.48
N ILE A 38 -14.64 4.94 -5.01
CA ILE A 38 -14.14 5.99 -4.10
C ILE A 38 -14.25 7.36 -4.77
N MET A 39 -13.82 7.46 -6.03
CA MET A 39 -13.89 8.68 -6.83
C MET A 39 -15.34 9.17 -6.96
N LEU A 40 -16.28 8.29 -7.30
CA LEU A 40 -17.72 8.61 -7.39
C LEU A 40 -18.24 9.14 -6.05
N PHE A 41 -17.89 8.49 -4.94
CA PHE A 41 -18.31 8.90 -3.60
C PHE A 41 -17.80 10.31 -3.25
N ILE A 42 -16.50 10.58 -3.50
CA ILE A 42 -15.93 11.91 -3.25
C ILE A 42 -16.59 12.97 -4.15
N TYR A 43 -16.83 12.63 -5.41
CA TYR A 43 -17.42 13.56 -6.38
C TYR A 43 -18.88 13.87 -6.14
N PHE A 44 -19.64 12.96 -5.54
CA PHE A 44 -21.01 13.24 -5.13
C PHE A 44 -21.06 14.48 -4.20
N PHE A 45 -20.18 14.53 -3.20
CA PHE A 45 -20.08 15.68 -2.30
C PHE A 45 -19.45 16.90 -2.97
N ALA A 46 -18.44 16.70 -3.82
CA ALA A 46 -17.85 17.80 -4.58
C ALA A 46 -18.92 18.48 -5.44
N CYS A 47 -19.60 17.76 -6.34
CA CYS A 47 -20.62 18.31 -7.24
C CYS A 47 -21.75 19.04 -6.49
N PHE A 48 -22.13 18.57 -5.30
CA PHE A 48 -23.06 19.31 -4.44
C PHE A 48 -22.49 20.68 -4.03
N GLY A 49 -21.24 20.73 -3.57
CA GLY A 49 -20.52 21.97 -3.25
C GLY A 49 -20.35 22.91 -4.46
N LEU A 50 -20.06 22.36 -5.66
CA LEU A 50 -20.04 23.14 -6.90
C LEU A 50 -21.41 23.78 -7.16
N GLY A 51 -22.49 23.00 -7.05
CA GLY A 51 -23.86 23.49 -7.22
C GLY A 51 -24.22 24.64 -6.28
N CYS A 52 -23.86 24.52 -4.99
CA CYS A 52 -24.02 25.61 -4.02
C CYS A 52 -23.20 26.85 -4.40
N SER A 53 -21.94 26.68 -4.81
CA SER A 53 -21.09 27.80 -5.23
C SER A 53 -21.68 28.53 -6.45
N MET A 54 -22.24 27.78 -7.40
CA MET A 54 -22.76 28.32 -8.67
C MET A 54 -24.17 28.93 -8.52
N TYR A 55 -25.00 28.41 -7.62
CA TYR A 55 -26.32 28.97 -7.31
C TYR A 55 -26.23 30.42 -6.82
N SER A 56 -25.16 30.74 -6.07
CA SER A 56 -24.87 32.11 -5.63
C SER A 56 -24.68 33.10 -6.79
N PHE A 57 -24.39 32.62 -8.02
CA PHE A 57 -24.19 33.46 -9.21
C PHE A 57 -25.44 33.64 -10.09
N SER A 58 -26.63 33.21 -9.62
CA SER A 58 -27.99 33.46 -10.14
C SER A 58 -28.18 33.50 -11.68
N SER A 59 -27.69 34.51 -12.40
CA SER A 59 -27.89 34.72 -13.85
C SER A 59 -26.70 34.34 -14.76
N LEU A 60 -25.55 33.96 -14.20
CA LEU A 60 -24.31 33.68 -14.96
C LEU A 60 -23.85 32.21 -14.90
N PHE A 61 -24.72 31.29 -14.48
CA PHE A 61 -24.40 29.88 -14.23
C PHE A 61 -23.53 29.23 -15.34
N ILE A 62 -23.93 29.38 -16.61
CA ILE A 62 -23.20 28.80 -17.75
C ILE A 62 -21.80 29.42 -17.88
N ASN A 63 -21.69 30.74 -17.71
CA ASN A 63 -20.40 31.44 -17.77
C ASN A 63 -19.48 30.98 -16.63
N SER A 64 -20.01 30.87 -15.41
CA SER A 64 -19.28 30.34 -14.25
C SER A 64 -18.81 28.90 -14.46
N ALA A 65 -19.58 28.07 -15.16
CA ALA A 65 -19.20 26.70 -15.50
C ALA A 65 -17.97 26.67 -16.44
N PHE A 66 -17.95 27.52 -17.46
CA PHE A 66 -16.81 27.63 -18.38
C PHE A 66 -15.55 28.13 -17.66
N TRP A 67 -15.68 29.13 -16.79
CA TRP A 67 -14.56 29.59 -15.97
C TRP A 67 -14.03 28.48 -15.05
N PHE A 68 -14.92 27.74 -14.39
CA PHE A 68 -14.53 26.60 -13.57
C PHE A 68 -13.80 25.53 -14.39
N LEU A 69 -14.27 25.20 -15.59
CA LEU A 69 -13.59 24.26 -16.48
C LEU A 69 -12.18 24.76 -16.86
N GLY A 70 -12.05 26.05 -17.15
CA GLY A 70 -10.75 26.68 -17.39
C GLY A 70 -9.80 26.53 -16.19
N TYR A 71 -10.28 26.84 -14.98
CA TYR A 71 -9.51 26.64 -13.75
C TYR A 71 -9.14 25.18 -13.50
N LEU A 72 -10.04 24.24 -13.79
CA LEU A 72 -9.80 22.81 -13.66
C LEU A 72 -8.65 22.35 -14.56
N ILE A 73 -8.61 22.80 -15.81
CA ILE A 73 -7.54 22.49 -16.76
C ILE A 73 -6.21 23.08 -16.26
N VAL A 74 -6.19 24.36 -15.89
CA VAL A 74 -4.97 25.02 -15.39
C VAL A 74 -4.46 24.33 -14.12
N MET A 75 -5.34 24.04 -13.17
CA MET A 75 -4.99 23.35 -11.94
C MET A 75 -4.51 21.92 -12.18
N SER A 76 -5.01 21.22 -13.20
CA SER A 76 -4.50 19.89 -13.56
C SER A 76 -3.01 19.92 -13.86
N PHE A 77 -2.53 20.90 -14.62
CA PHE A 77 -1.09 21.02 -14.92
C PHE A 77 -0.22 21.36 -13.71
N ILE A 78 -0.79 21.97 -12.66
CA ILE A 78 -0.06 22.38 -11.46
C ILE A 78 -0.10 21.29 -10.39
N ILE A 79 -1.28 20.74 -10.14
CA ILE A 79 -1.56 19.84 -9.02
C ILE A 79 -1.09 18.43 -9.30
N ILE A 80 -1.20 17.95 -10.54
CA ILE A 80 -0.69 16.63 -10.91
C ILE A 80 0.81 16.48 -10.55
N PRO A 81 1.74 17.34 -11.01
CA PRO A 81 3.15 17.20 -10.64
C PRO A 81 3.39 17.45 -9.14
N MET A 82 2.66 18.38 -8.52
CA MET A 82 2.78 18.65 -7.08
C MET A 82 2.37 17.44 -6.24
N HIS A 83 1.30 16.75 -6.62
CA HIS A 83 0.81 15.54 -5.97
C HIS A 83 1.87 14.42 -5.96
N TYR A 84 2.45 14.11 -7.13
CA TYR A 84 3.52 13.12 -7.22
C TYR A 84 4.79 13.55 -6.49
N PHE A 85 5.12 14.84 -6.49
CA PHE A 85 6.25 15.36 -5.73
C PHE A 85 6.07 15.17 -4.23
N ILE A 86 4.87 15.43 -3.69
CA ILE A 86 4.56 15.21 -2.27
C ILE A 86 4.73 13.74 -1.91
N HIS A 87 4.28 12.77 -2.72
CA HIS A 87 4.54 11.36 -2.45
C HIS A 87 6.03 11.08 -2.24
N CYS A 88 6.87 11.58 -3.15
CA CYS A 88 8.30 11.31 -3.13
C CYS A 88 9.01 12.01 -1.94
N LEU A 89 8.50 13.13 -1.43
CA LEU A 89 9.03 13.78 -0.21
C LEU A 89 8.93 12.88 1.04
N PHE A 90 7.97 11.96 1.07
CA PHE A 90 7.76 11.03 2.18
C PHE A 90 8.52 9.71 2.01
N TYR A 91 9.28 9.55 0.93
CA TYR A 91 10.22 8.46 0.79
C TYR A 91 11.54 8.79 1.50
N PRO A 92 12.17 7.83 2.19
CA PRO A 92 13.35 8.02 3.05
C PRO A 92 14.63 8.06 2.23
N VAL A 93 14.62 8.86 1.18
CA VAL A 93 15.56 8.78 0.08
C VAL A 93 16.10 10.17 -0.16
N LYS A 94 17.41 10.28 -0.34
CA LYS A 94 18.03 11.58 -0.67
C LYS A 94 17.47 12.01 -2.02
N ILE A 95 17.02 13.26 -2.13
CA ILE A 95 16.40 13.81 -3.37
C ILE A 95 17.27 13.57 -4.62
N LYS A 96 18.60 13.51 -4.48
CA LYS A 96 19.56 13.26 -5.58
C LYS A 96 19.96 11.79 -5.80
N SER A 97 19.31 10.83 -5.15
CA SER A 97 19.67 9.42 -5.31
C SER A 97 18.88 8.74 -6.43
N ASP A 98 19.49 7.71 -7.03
CA ASP A 98 18.90 6.89 -8.10
C ASP A 98 17.96 5.80 -7.55
N GLU A 99 17.38 6.04 -6.37
CA GLU A 99 16.47 5.10 -5.71
C GLU A 99 15.01 5.45 -5.97
N CYS A 100 14.63 6.74 -6.01
CA CYS A 100 13.27 7.16 -6.35
C CYS A 100 13.23 8.03 -7.61
N PHE A 101 12.24 7.77 -8.45
CA PHE A 101 12.07 8.40 -9.75
C PHE A 101 10.66 8.96 -9.89
N ILE A 102 10.57 10.17 -10.43
CA ILE A 102 9.33 10.71 -10.96
C ILE A 102 9.38 10.49 -12.46
N GLY A 103 8.45 9.73 -13.01
CA GLY A 103 8.39 9.49 -14.44
C GLY A 103 7.17 10.12 -15.09
N PHE A 104 7.20 10.15 -16.42
CA PHE A 104 6.04 10.50 -17.22
C PHE A 104 5.88 9.51 -18.36
N TYR A 105 4.76 8.80 -18.36
CA TYR A 105 4.44 7.87 -19.42
C TYR A 105 3.64 8.58 -20.52
N LYS A 106 4.34 8.97 -21.59
CA LYS A 106 3.80 9.78 -22.70
C LYS A 106 2.52 9.22 -23.31
N ASN A 107 2.45 7.90 -23.50
CA ASN A 107 1.34 7.25 -24.20
C ASN A 107 0.01 7.34 -23.43
N LEU A 108 0.07 7.33 -22.09
CA LEU A 108 -1.10 7.48 -21.23
C LEU A 108 -1.20 8.88 -20.60
N LEU A 109 -0.27 9.79 -20.94
CA LEU A 109 -0.12 11.12 -20.34
C LEU A 109 -0.13 11.09 -18.80
N THR A 110 0.38 10.00 -18.21
CA THR A 110 0.29 9.74 -16.78
C THR A 110 1.66 9.92 -16.14
N PRO A 111 1.86 10.89 -15.24
CA PRO A 111 3.03 10.90 -14.40
C PRO A 111 2.93 9.80 -13.35
N PHE A 112 4.08 9.39 -12.85
CA PHE A 112 4.16 8.38 -11.79
C PHE A 112 5.32 8.69 -10.85
N CYS A 113 5.16 8.42 -9.56
CA CYS A 113 6.28 8.36 -8.63
C CYS A 113 6.56 6.88 -8.32
N TYR A 114 7.82 6.51 -8.36
CA TYR A 114 8.28 5.14 -8.17
C TYR A 114 9.53 5.12 -7.30
N CYS A 115 9.67 4.13 -6.42
CA CYS A 115 10.89 3.95 -5.64
C CYS A 115 11.36 2.49 -5.64
N LYS A 116 12.64 2.29 -5.99
CA LYS A 116 13.33 0.99 -6.04
C LYS A 116 13.64 0.44 -4.66
N LYS A 117 13.78 1.31 -3.67
CA LYS A 117 14.11 0.94 -2.31
C LYS A 117 12.91 0.36 -1.58
N GLU A 118 13.18 -0.64 -0.77
CA GLU A 118 12.22 -1.22 0.16
C GLU A 118 11.74 -0.18 1.19
N LEU A 119 10.42 -0.13 1.42
CA LEU A 119 9.79 0.85 2.31
C LEU A 119 9.02 0.14 3.41
N ARG A 120 9.08 0.68 4.63
CA ARG A 120 8.22 0.21 5.72
C ARG A 120 6.76 0.44 5.37
N ARG A 121 5.89 -0.51 5.71
CA ARG A 121 4.43 -0.42 5.55
C ARG A 121 3.83 0.91 6.02
N GLN A 122 4.20 1.38 7.21
CA GLN A 122 3.69 2.64 7.76
C GLN A 122 4.03 3.84 6.88
N ARG A 123 5.24 3.87 6.31
CA ARG A 123 5.70 4.96 5.47
C ARG A 123 4.97 4.99 4.13
N LEU A 124 4.67 3.82 3.56
CA LEU A 124 3.84 3.73 2.37
C LEU A 124 2.42 4.27 2.64
N ILE A 125 1.80 3.88 3.75
CA ILE A 125 0.46 4.40 4.13
C ILE A 125 0.50 5.92 4.26
N ILE A 126 1.50 6.47 4.95
CA ILE A 126 1.65 7.92 5.09
C ILE A 126 1.85 8.58 3.73
N SER A 127 2.78 8.07 2.92
CA SER A 127 3.02 8.62 1.58
C SER A 127 1.75 8.60 0.73
N SER A 128 0.93 7.55 0.78
CA SER A 128 -0.35 7.47 0.06
C SER A 128 -1.38 8.50 0.55
N VAL A 129 -1.47 8.75 1.86
CA VAL A 129 -2.53 9.62 2.41
C VAL A 129 -2.18 11.11 2.38
N VAL A 130 -0.88 11.47 2.46
CA VAL A 130 -0.47 12.86 2.64
C VAL A 130 -0.89 13.79 1.49
N PRO A 131 -0.77 13.44 0.19
CA PRO A 131 -1.23 14.32 -0.88
C PRO A 131 -2.71 14.66 -0.77
N PHE A 132 -3.56 13.70 -0.38
CA PHE A 132 -4.98 13.97 -0.12
C PHE A 132 -5.17 14.96 1.04
N VAL A 133 -4.44 14.80 2.14
CA VAL A 133 -4.55 15.71 3.29
C VAL A 133 -4.08 17.12 2.92
N VAL A 134 -2.91 17.24 2.28
CA VAL A 134 -2.26 18.52 2.01
C VAL A 134 -2.93 19.29 0.87
N LEU A 135 -3.34 18.60 -0.20
CA LEU A 135 -3.87 19.23 -1.41
C LEU A 135 -5.40 19.13 -1.53
N THR A 136 -6.10 18.38 -0.66
CA THR A 136 -7.57 18.37 -0.62
C THR A 136 -8.10 18.83 0.73
N ILE A 137 -7.76 18.18 1.85
CA ILE A 137 -8.38 18.49 3.16
C ILE A 137 -8.03 19.89 3.66
N ILE A 138 -6.75 20.27 3.65
CA ILE A 138 -6.33 21.62 4.09
C ILE A 138 -6.96 22.71 3.19
N PRO A 139 -6.87 22.64 1.84
CA PRO A 139 -7.55 23.56 0.95
C PRO A 139 -9.07 23.60 1.14
N LEU A 140 -9.72 22.46 1.45
CA LEU A 140 -11.16 22.40 1.70
C LEU A 140 -11.54 23.15 2.98
N ILE A 141 -10.75 23.01 4.05
CA ILE A 141 -10.94 23.80 5.28
C ILE A 141 -10.77 25.29 4.97
N ALA A 142 -9.75 25.66 4.20
CA ALA A 142 -9.57 27.05 3.77
C ALA A 142 -10.75 27.54 2.91
N PHE A 143 -11.28 26.71 2.00
CA PHE A 143 -12.43 27.03 1.16
C PHE A 143 -13.72 27.30 1.95
N ILE A 144 -13.91 26.65 3.11
CA ILE A 144 -15.06 26.92 3.98
C ILE A 144 -14.95 28.30 4.66
N ASN A 145 -13.72 28.76 4.93
CA ASN A 145 -13.45 30.01 5.66
C ASN A 145 -13.18 31.21 4.75
N LEU A 146 -12.85 30.96 3.48
CA LEU A 146 -12.63 31.97 2.46
C LEU A 146 -13.86 32.02 1.56
N ASP A 147 -14.31 33.22 1.17
CA ASP A 147 -15.40 33.37 0.19
C ASP A 147 -15.17 32.44 -1.01
N THR A 148 -16.24 31.77 -1.47
CA THR A 148 -16.20 30.63 -2.40
C THR A 148 -15.32 30.91 -3.62
N ASN A 149 -14.06 30.46 -3.58
CA ASN A 149 -13.08 30.69 -4.63
C ASN A 149 -13.04 29.49 -5.59
N MET A 150 -13.50 29.70 -6.83
CA MET A 150 -13.55 28.67 -7.87
C MET A 150 -12.19 28.04 -8.19
N CYS A 151 -11.12 28.83 -8.08
CA CYS A 151 -9.75 28.38 -8.36
C CYS A 151 -9.29 27.38 -7.28
N LEU A 152 -9.56 27.69 -6.01
CA LEU A 152 -9.29 26.80 -4.88
C LEU A 152 -10.14 25.53 -4.96
N TYR A 153 -11.40 25.68 -5.35
CA TYR A 153 -12.31 24.56 -5.56
C TYR A 153 -11.85 23.62 -6.70
N ALA A 154 -11.36 24.18 -7.82
CA ALA A 154 -10.77 23.40 -8.89
C ALA A 154 -9.53 22.61 -8.45
N LEU A 155 -8.66 23.21 -7.64
CA LEU A 155 -7.51 22.53 -7.02
C LEU A 155 -7.95 21.32 -6.19
N ILE A 156 -8.96 21.50 -5.32
CA ILE A 156 -9.52 20.44 -4.47
C ILE A 156 -10.03 19.28 -5.34
N CYS A 157 -10.79 19.58 -6.40
CA CYS A 157 -11.34 18.58 -7.32
C CYS A 157 -10.25 17.77 -8.01
N VAL A 158 -9.24 18.45 -8.59
CA VAL A 158 -8.14 17.77 -9.29
C VAL A 158 -7.41 16.81 -8.37
N ASN A 159 -7.01 17.26 -7.17
CA ASN A 159 -6.27 16.38 -6.27
C ASN A 159 -7.14 15.25 -5.70
N ALA A 160 -8.43 15.51 -5.47
CA ALA A 160 -9.37 14.49 -5.02
C ALA A 160 -9.53 13.34 -6.04
N LEU A 161 -9.50 13.64 -7.35
CA LEU A 161 -9.47 12.61 -8.41
C LEU A 161 -8.23 11.74 -8.31
N LEU A 162 -7.05 12.37 -8.25
CA LEU A 162 -5.77 11.67 -8.20
C LEU A 162 -5.69 10.78 -6.96
N SER A 163 -6.07 11.34 -5.81
CA SER A 163 -6.00 10.68 -4.50
C SER A 163 -6.97 9.50 -4.35
N SER A 164 -7.94 9.33 -5.25
CA SER A 164 -8.85 8.16 -5.20
C SER A 164 -8.08 6.83 -5.33
N PHE A 165 -7.02 6.81 -6.15
CA PHE A 165 -6.12 5.68 -6.27
C PHE A 165 -5.28 5.48 -5.01
N ASP A 166 -4.80 6.55 -4.40
CA ASP A 166 -3.97 6.46 -3.18
C ASP A 166 -4.77 6.05 -1.95
N ILE A 167 -6.03 6.47 -1.85
CA ILE A 167 -6.94 6.03 -0.79
C ILE A 167 -7.18 4.52 -0.89
N TYR A 168 -7.34 4.00 -2.12
CA TYR A 168 -7.43 2.56 -2.34
C TYR A 168 -6.13 1.84 -1.94
N ASP A 169 -4.99 2.37 -2.35
CA ASP A 169 -3.68 1.81 -1.99
C ASP A 169 -3.48 1.80 -0.46
N ALA A 170 -3.84 2.88 0.22
CA ALA A 170 -3.84 2.94 1.69
C ALA A 170 -4.78 1.89 2.30
N TYR A 171 -5.97 1.68 1.73
CA TYR A 171 -6.89 0.62 2.16
C TYR A 171 -6.26 -0.77 2.05
N VAL A 172 -5.61 -1.09 0.92
CA VAL A 172 -4.93 -2.38 0.71
C VAL A 172 -3.80 -2.56 1.73
N LEU A 173 -2.93 -1.55 1.89
CA LEU A 173 -1.84 -1.57 2.88
C LEU A 173 -2.36 -1.77 4.31
N ILE A 174 -3.49 -1.15 4.66
CA ILE A 174 -4.08 -1.21 6.01
C ILE A 174 -4.75 -2.56 6.27
N ARG A 175 -5.53 -3.07 5.32
CA ARG A 175 -6.45 -4.20 5.53
C ARG A 175 -5.93 -5.54 5.04
N LYS A 176 -5.19 -5.56 3.93
CA LYS A 176 -4.77 -6.81 3.26
C LYS A 176 -3.35 -7.21 3.62
N ILE A 177 -2.48 -6.24 3.90
CA ILE A 177 -1.09 -6.53 4.28
C ILE A 177 -0.97 -6.69 5.80
N PRO A 178 -0.35 -7.80 6.29
CA PRO A 178 -0.17 -8.06 7.72
C PRO A 178 0.54 -6.92 8.46
N LYS A 179 0.20 -6.75 9.74
CA LYS A 179 0.89 -5.80 10.62
C LYS A 179 2.30 -6.33 10.96
N GLY A 180 3.29 -5.44 10.97
CA GLY A 180 4.70 -5.73 11.29
C GLY A 180 5.63 -4.70 10.64
N ASP A 181 6.91 -4.71 11.01
CA ASP A 181 7.96 -3.88 10.39
C ASP A 181 8.44 -4.47 9.05
N LYS A 182 7.48 -4.94 8.25
CA LYS A 182 7.73 -5.53 6.94
C LYS A 182 8.19 -4.47 5.95
N LEU A 183 9.25 -4.81 5.25
CA LEU A 183 9.77 -4.05 4.13
C LEU A 183 9.01 -4.46 2.87
N ILE A 184 8.49 -3.45 2.17
CA ILE A 184 7.58 -3.62 1.05
C ILE A 184 8.14 -2.93 -0.18
N ILE A 185 8.04 -3.62 -1.32
CA ILE A 185 8.30 -3.07 -2.65
C ILE A 185 6.97 -3.01 -3.40
N LYS A 186 6.69 -1.88 -4.05
CA LYS A 186 5.49 -1.70 -4.89
C LYS A 186 5.91 -1.75 -6.36
N SER A 187 5.45 -2.75 -7.10
CA SER A 187 5.67 -2.92 -8.54
C SER A 187 4.36 -3.04 -9.28
N ASN A 188 4.15 -2.25 -10.34
CA ASN A 188 3.01 -2.41 -11.24
C ASN A 188 1.65 -2.61 -10.52
N ASN A 189 1.41 -1.84 -9.46
CA ASN A 189 0.23 -1.91 -8.57
C ASN A 189 0.07 -3.18 -7.71
N THR A 190 1.12 -3.98 -7.60
CA THR A 190 1.23 -5.12 -6.68
C THR A 190 2.23 -4.79 -5.56
N TYR A 191 1.91 -5.22 -4.35
CA TYR A 191 2.80 -5.11 -3.20
C TYR A 191 3.52 -6.43 -2.96
N TYR A 192 4.82 -6.35 -2.68
CA TYR A 192 5.66 -7.49 -2.34
C TYR A 192 6.24 -7.28 -0.96
N THR A 193 6.15 -8.29 -0.09
CA THR A 193 6.87 -8.33 1.18
C THR A 193 8.19 -9.03 0.99
N ILE A 194 9.23 -8.51 1.63
CA ILE A 194 10.54 -9.13 1.69
C ILE A 194 10.58 -10.10 2.87
N LEU A 195 10.89 -11.37 2.60
CA LEU A 195 11.35 -12.31 3.62
C LEU A 195 12.85 -12.13 3.80
N ASP A 196 13.27 -11.73 5.01
CA ASP A 196 14.67 -11.85 5.38
C ASP A 196 14.92 -13.32 5.74
N THR A 197 16.03 -13.90 5.28
CA THR A 197 16.38 -15.32 5.53
C THR A 197 16.51 -15.63 7.04
N LEU A 198 16.68 -14.60 7.87
CA LEU A 198 16.68 -14.69 9.33
C LEU A 198 15.28 -14.91 9.94
N ASP A 199 14.22 -14.39 9.31
CA ASP A 199 12.83 -14.55 9.80
C ASP A 199 12.36 -16.01 9.63
N VAL A 200 12.91 -16.74 8.65
CA VAL A 200 12.69 -18.18 8.46
C VAL A 200 13.36 -18.98 9.56
N ALA A 201 14.54 -18.57 10.03
CA ALA A 201 15.26 -19.26 11.11
C ALA A 201 14.48 -19.20 12.43
N ASP A 202 13.87 -18.06 12.76
CA ASP A 202 13.04 -17.91 13.97
C ASP A 202 11.76 -18.77 13.92
N THR A 203 11.17 -18.97 12.73
CA THR A 203 10.05 -19.91 12.57
C THR A 203 10.48 -21.37 12.61
N LEU A 204 11.73 -21.68 12.25
CA LEU A 204 12.28 -23.04 12.29
C LEU A 204 12.74 -23.42 13.71
N ASP A 205 13.22 -22.46 14.51
CA ASP A 205 13.59 -22.65 15.92
C ASP A 205 12.36 -23.03 16.78
N GLY A 206 11.15 -22.66 16.34
CA GLY A 206 9.89 -23.14 16.93
C GLY A 206 9.52 -24.58 16.54
N VAL A 207 10.01 -25.09 15.42
CA VAL A 207 9.75 -26.45 14.91
C VAL A 207 10.66 -27.49 15.56
N ASP A 208 11.86 -27.10 16.03
CA ASP A 208 12.78 -27.99 16.76
C ASP A 208 12.21 -28.50 18.10
N THR A 209 11.12 -27.92 18.61
CA THR A 209 10.42 -28.44 19.81
C THR A 209 9.36 -29.50 19.51
N LEU A 210 9.02 -29.74 18.23
CA LEU A 210 7.91 -30.61 17.83
C LEU A 210 8.33 -31.98 17.27
N ASP A 211 9.62 -32.21 17.01
CA ASP A 211 10.12 -33.44 16.39
C ASP A 211 10.82 -34.42 17.34
N VAL A 212 10.76 -34.21 18.67
CA VAL A 212 11.46 -35.10 19.64
C VAL A 212 10.58 -35.65 20.77
N VAL A 213 9.38 -35.11 21.08
CA VAL A 213 8.72 -35.46 22.36
C VAL A 213 7.35 -36.16 22.25
N ASN A 214 6.60 -36.09 21.15
CA ASN A 214 5.22 -36.65 21.15
C ASN A 214 5.02 -38.04 20.55
N THR A 215 6.09 -38.75 20.16
CA THR A 215 6.02 -40.17 19.75
C THR A 215 6.73 -41.13 20.70
N LEU A 216 7.35 -40.64 21.78
CA LEU A 216 8.11 -41.48 22.73
C LEU A 216 7.42 -41.72 24.08
N ASP A 217 6.31 -41.05 24.40
CA ASP A 217 5.62 -41.24 25.70
C ASP A 217 4.49 -42.30 25.66
N ILE A 218 4.42 -43.11 24.59
CA ILE A 218 3.48 -44.24 24.46
C ILE A 218 4.22 -45.60 24.31
N VAL A 219 5.56 -45.60 24.25
CA VAL A 219 6.37 -46.81 23.98
C VAL A 219 7.11 -47.34 25.22
N ASP A 220 6.72 -46.96 26.44
CA ASP A 220 7.32 -47.51 27.68
C ASP A 220 6.49 -48.58 28.39
N THR A 221 5.39 -49.07 27.80
CA THR A 221 4.64 -50.23 28.34
C THR A 221 4.79 -51.51 27.53
N LEU A 222 5.73 -51.57 26.58
CA LEU A 222 5.77 -52.66 25.60
C LEU A 222 7.19 -53.09 25.19
N ASP A 223 8.18 -53.15 26.11
CA ASP A 223 9.40 -53.95 25.83
C ASP A 223 10.26 -54.35 27.04
N VAL A 224 9.70 -55.08 28.02
CA VAL A 224 10.51 -55.99 28.85
C VAL A 224 9.81 -57.33 28.94
N VAL A 225 9.69 -57.97 27.79
CA VAL A 225 9.84 -59.42 27.70
C VAL A 225 11.33 -59.72 27.85
N ASP A 226 11.64 -60.78 28.57
CA ASP A 226 12.95 -61.42 28.77
C ASP A 226 13.86 -60.90 29.89
N THR A 227 13.61 -61.38 31.10
CA THR A 227 14.66 -62.10 31.85
C THR A 227 14.10 -63.44 32.36
N LEU A 228 14.15 -64.44 31.48
CA LEU A 228 14.56 -65.77 31.92
C LEU A 228 15.95 -65.62 32.54
N ASP A 229 16.10 -65.86 33.84
CA ASP A 229 17.24 -66.62 34.33
C ASP A 229 17.06 -67.12 35.77
N VAL A 230 17.04 -68.45 35.86
CA VAL A 230 17.77 -69.28 36.84
C VAL A 230 17.28 -69.30 38.30
N VAL A 231 16.61 -70.43 38.60
CA VAL A 231 16.95 -71.45 39.63
C VAL A 231 17.51 -70.96 40.97
N ASP A 232 16.77 -71.29 42.04
CA ASP A 232 17.24 -71.99 43.25
C ASP A 232 16.06 -72.02 44.25
N ALA A 233 15.77 -73.02 45.08
CA ALA A 233 16.08 -74.43 45.27
C ALA A 233 15.20 -74.84 46.47
N LEU A 234 14.79 -76.11 46.57
CA LEU A 234 14.44 -76.83 47.82
C LEU A 234 13.19 -76.37 48.63
N ASP A 235 12.15 -77.22 48.68
CA ASP A 235 11.92 -77.97 49.92
C ASP A 235 11.18 -79.29 49.63
N VAL A 236 11.83 -80.36 50.07
CA VAL A 236 11.33 -81.74 50.10
C VAL A 236 10.62 -81.90 51.43
N LYS A 237 9.33 -82.24 51.44
CA LYS A 237 8.75 -82.97 52.58
C LYS A 237 7.86 -84.12 52.13
N GLN A 238 8.09 -85.21 52.88
CA GLN A 238 7.63 -86.59 52.79
C GLN A 238 6.14 -86.77 52.58
#